data_AF-A0A8S3FR74-F1
#
_entry.id   AF-A0A8S3FR74-F1
#
_cell.length_a   1.000
_cell.length_b   1.000
_cell.length_c   1.000
_cell.angle_alpha   90.00
_cell.angle_beta   90.00
_cell.angle_gamma   90.00
#
_symmetry.space_group_name_H-M   'P 1'
#
loop_
_entity.id
_entity.type
_entity.pdbx_description
1 polymer ?
#
loop_
_entity_poly.entity_id
_entity_poly.type
_entity_poly.pdbx_seq_one_letter_code
_entity_poly.pdbx_strand_id
1 'polypeptide(L)'
;WVHEIYRVFYDRLIDDEDRSTFYSMVKEVMNETLKQDMNRLLEHLIPENEPRQLRDEHIRALMFGDYIKPDAEIKPYDEITDLKQLQKVMESYLEEYNAISKSPMHLVMFQFAIEHISRVSRVLKQDQGHALLVGIGGSGRSSSCKMAAFMADYELFQIEITRTYGKNEWRDDVRKLFRKSGIEGKLI
;
A
#
# COMPACT_ATOMS: atom_id res chain seq x y z
N TRP A 1 -6.45 -8.86 11.66
CA TRP A 1 -6.15 -10.22 11.15
C TRP A 1 -6.68 -10.42 9.73
N VAL A 2 -7.99 -10.26 9.47
CA VAL A 2 -8.56 -10.40 8.10
C VAL A 2 -7.79 -9.58 7.07
N HIS A 3 -7.58 -8.27 7.33
CA HIS A 3 -6.77 -7.39 6.48
C HIS A 3 -5.42 -8.00 6.10
N GLU A 4 -4.63 -8.45 7.09
CA GLU A 4 -3.29 -9.00 6.85
C GLU A 4 -3.31 -10.29 6.02
N ILE A 5 -4.27 -11.19 6.28
CA ILE A 5 -4.42 -12.43 5.50
C ILE A 5 -4.78 -12.12 4.05
N TYR A 6 -5.62 -11.11 3.80
CA TYR A 6 -5.88 -10.60 2.46
C TYR A 6 -4.60 -10.05 1.78
N ARG A 7 -3.79 -9.26 2.48
CA ARG A 7 -2.53 -8.75 1.92
C ARG A 7 -1.51 -9.86 1.62
N VAL A 8 -1.49 -10.93 2.42
CA VAL A 8 -0.53 -12.04 2.28
C VAL A 8 -0.96 -13.06 1.23
N PHE A 9 -2.24 -13.27 0.98
CA PHE A 9 -2.70 -14.31 0.06
C PHE A 9 -3.58 -13.76 -1.06
N TYR A 10 -4.65 -13.04 -0.71
CA TYR A 10 -5.64 -12.56 -1.68
C TYR A 10 -5.03 -11.68 -2.79
N ASP A 11 -4.07 -10.81 -2.45
CA ASP A 11 -3.41 -9.93 -3.42
C ASP A 11 -2.65 -10.66 -4.54
N ARG A 12 -2.40 -11.96 -4.40
CA ARG A 12 -1.74 -12.81 -5.42
C ARG A 12 -2.75 -13.55 -6.31
N LEU A 13 -4.03 -13.56 -5.95
CA LEU A 13 -5.08 -14.29 -6.66
C LEU A 13 -5.56 -13.48 -7.87
N ILE A 14 -5.61 -14.15 -9.02
CA ILE A 14 -6.05 -13.55 -10.28
C ILE A 14 -7.45 -14.03 -10.69
N ASP A 15 -7.81 -15.26 -10.32
CA ASP A 15 -9.06 -15.92 -10.70
C ASP A 15 -10.15 -15.71 -9.64
N ASP A 16 -11.37 -15.47 -10.09
CA ASP A 16 -12.51 -15.20 -9.19
C ASP A 16 -12.95 -16.45 -8.40
N GLU A 17 -12.72 -17.65 -8.95
CA GLU A 17 -12.94 -18.92 -8.24
C GLU A 17 -12.03 -19.07 -7.02
N ASP A 18 -10.73 -18.78 -7.20
CA ASP A 18 -9.76 -18.80 -6.11
C ASP A 18 -10.10 -17.75 -5.05
N ARG A 19 -10.52 -16.54 -5.46
CA ARG A 19 -10.95 -15.48 -4.54
C ARG A 19 -12.17 -15.88 -3.72
N SER A 20 -13.17 -16.49 -4.35
CA SER A 20 -14.37 -17.00 -3.66
C SER A 20 -14.03 -18.11 -2.66
N THR A 21 -13.14 -19.03 -3.06
CA THR A 21 -12.63 -20.10 -2.19
C THR A 21 -11.89 -19.52 -1.00
N PHE A 22 -11.02 -18.54 -1.23
CA PHE A 22 -10.30 -17.83 -0.18
C PHE A 22 -11.24 -17.11 0.80
N TYR A 23 -12.23 -16.37 0.29
CA TYR A 23 -13.24 -15.71 1.13
C TYR A 23 -13.94 -16.71 2.05
N SER A 24 -14.32 -17.88 1.53
CA SER A 24 -14.96 -18.95 2.29
C SER A 24 -14.04 -19.51 3.38
N MET A 25 -12.78 -19.78 3.05
CA MET A 25 -11.78 -20.24 4.03
C MET A 25 -11.56 -19.22 5.16
N VAL A 26 -11.48 -17.93 4.85
CA VAL A 26 -11.32 -16.88 5.87
C VAL A 26 -12.55 -16.84 6.80
N LYS A 27 -13.76 -16.94 6.26
CA LYS A 27 -14.99 -17.01 7.06
C LYS A 27 -15.03 -18.22 7.98
N GLU A 28 -14.63 -19.38 7.48
CA GLU A 28 -14.55 -20.63 8.25
C GLU A 28 -13.56 -20.48 9.41
N VAL A 29 -12.34 -20.01 9.15
CA VAL A 29 -11.32 -19.79 10.20
C VAL A 29 -11.79 -18.76 11.24
N MET A 30 -12.42 -17.66 10.81
CA MET A 30 -12.99 -16.65 11.72
C MET A 30 -14.00 -17.27 12.68
N ASN A 31 -14.91 -18.10 12.17
CA ASN A 31 -15.97 -18.69 12.97
C ASN A 31 -15.45 -19.84 13.84
N GLU A 32 -14.67 -20.75 13.27
CA GLU A 32 -14.26 -21.99 13.94
C GLU A 32 -13.09 -21.79 14.91
N THR A 33 -12.10 -20.98 14.52
CA THR A 33 -10.88 -20.79 15.33
C THR A 33 -10.99 -19.53 16.18
N LEU A 34 -11.34 -18.39 15.58
CA LEU A 34 -11.37 -17.11 16.29
C LEU A 34 -12.68 -16.85 17.04
N LYS A 35 -13.71 -17.67 16.80
CA LYS A 35 -15.06 -17.55 17.39
C LYS A 35 -15.66 -16.15 17.16
N GLN A 36 -15.40 -15.59 15.99
CA GLN A 36 -15.91 -14.28 15.56
C GLN A 36 -16.73 -14.44 14.28
N ASP A 37 -17.92 -13.84 14.26
CA ASP A 37 -18.72 -13.75 13.03
C ASP A 37 -18.17 -12.62 12.16
N MET A 38 -17.62 -13.00 10.99
CA MET A 38 -16.99 -12.04 10.08
C MET A 38 -18.00 -11.01 9.53
N ASN A 39 -19.27 -11.41 9.34
CA ASN A 39 -20.32 -10.52 8.81
C ASN A 39 -20.62 -9.37 9.78
N ARG A 40 -20.79 -9.69 11.06
CA ARG A 40 -21.02 -8.72 12.13
C ARG A 40 -19.78 -7.88 12.43
N LEU A 41 -18.60 -8.49 12.41
CA LEU A 41 -17.35 -7.77 12.70
C LEU A 41 -17.05 -6.69 11.66
N LEU A 42 -17.35 -6.96 10.38
CA LEU A 42 -17.05 -6.08 9.25
C LEU A 42 -18.29 -5.44 8.64
N GLU A 43 -19.38 -5.33 9.41
CA GLU A 43 -20.66 -4.80 8.95
C GLU A 43 -20.53 -3.35 8.46
N HIS A 44 -19.63 -2.57 9.07
CA HIS A 44 -19.38 -1.17 8.71
C HIS A 44 -18.79 -0.99 7.30
N LEU A 45 -18.26 -2.05 6.68
CA LEU A 45 -17.79 -2.01 5.30
C LEU A 45 -18.93 -2.10 4.28
N ILE A 46 -20.13 -2.51 4.70
CA ILE A 46 -21.29 -2.71 3.84
C ILE A 46 -21.96 -1.35 3.59
N PRO A 47 -22.11 -0.92 2.32
CA PRO A 47 -22.81 0.32 2.01
C PRO A 47 -24.25 0.34 2.57
N GLU A 48 -24.72 1.49 3.03
CA GLU A 48 -26.04 1.63 3.67
C GLU A 48 -27.21 1.25 2.74
N ASN A 49 -27.00 1.35 1.42
CA ASN A 49 -27.99 1.04 0.38
C ASN A 49 -28.04 -0.46 0.00
N GLU A 50 -27.27 -1.32 0.68
CA GLU A 50 -27.21 -2.74 0.40
C GLU A 50 -27.76 -3.60 1.54
N PRO A 51 -28.18 -4.86 1.26
CA PRO A 51 -28.49 -5.82 2.32
C PRO A 51 -27.29 -5.98 3.26
N ARG A 52 -27.55 -6.15 4.57
CA ARG A 52 -26.53 -6.33 5.62
C ARG A 52 -25.86 -7.72 5.56
N GLN A 53 -25.33 -8.05 4.39
CA GLN A 53 -24.60 -9.25 4.06
C GLN A 53 -23.24 -8.89 3.46
N LEU A 54 -22.19 -9.30 4.14
CA LEU A 54 -20.82 -9.12 3.73
C LEU A 54 -20.52 -9.98 2.50
N ARG A 55 -19.91 -9.36 1.49
CA ARG A 55 -19.41 -9.99 0.28
C ARG A 55 -17.92 -9.70 0.16
N ASP A 56 -17.21 -10.52 -0.61
CA ASP A 56 -15.77 -10.37 -0.81
C ASP A 56 -15.39 -8.98 -1.35
N GLU A 57 -16.21 -8.42 -2.24
CA GLU A 57 -16.04 -7.07 -2.80
C GLU A 57 -15.99 -5.97 -1.71
N HIS A 58 -16.73 -6.13 -0.61
CA HIS A 58 -16.76 -5.16 0.48
C HIS A 58 -15.43 -5.14 1.26
N ILE A 59 -14.68 -6.25 1.26
CA ILE A 59 -13.38 -6.35 1.95
C ILE A 59 -12.35 -5.41 1.32
N ARG A 60 -12.55 -4.97 0.08
CA ARG A 60 -11.70 -3.95 -0.56
C ARG A 60 -11.76 -2.58 0.12
N ALA A 61 -12.80 -2.31 0.89
CA ALA A 61 -12.90 -1.12 1.73
C ALA A 61 -12.16 -1.25 3.07
N LEU A 62 -11.74 -2.46 3.46
CA LEU A 62 -10.96 -2.71 4.67
C LEU A 62 -9.51 -2.23 4.44
N MET A 63 -9.26 -0.95 4.72
CA MET A 63 -7.95 -0.32 4.57
C MET A 63 -7.28 -0.11 5.92
N PHE A 64 -5.97 -0.39 5.99
CA PHE A 64 -5.14 -0.13 7.15
C PHE A 64 -3.92 0.69 6.73
N GLY A 65 -3.52 1.64 7.57
CA GLY A 65 -2.38 2.52 7.30
C GLY A 65 -2.06 3.41 8.49
N ASP A 66 -0.92 4.09 8.41
CA ASP A 66 -0.41 5.01 9.44
C ASP A 66 -0.31 6.47 8.95
N TYR A 67 -0.77 6.73 7.73
CA TYR A 67 -0.63 8.00 7.03
C TYR A 67 -1.88 8.89 7.11
N ILE A 68 -2.90 8.52 7.89
CA ILE A 68 -4.12 9.33 8.01
C ILE A 68 -3.90 10.65 8.77
N LYS A 69 -2.86 10.73 9.60
CA LYS A 69 -2.46 11.93 10.35
C LYS A 69 -1.00 12.27 10.03
N PRO A 70 -0.73 13.09 9.00
CA PRO A 70 0.64 13.42 8.57
C PRO A 70 1.50 14.03 9.68
N ASP A 71 0.90 14.92 10.48
CA ASP A 71 1.58 15.70 11.54
C ASP A 71 1.67 14.99 12.90
N ALA A 72 1.21 13.75 13.00
CA ALA A 72 1.25 13.02 14.27
C ALA A 72 2.69 12.55 14.57
N GLU A 73 3.17 12.81 15.79
CA GLU A 73 4.46 12.29 16.27
C GLU A 73 4.49 10.75 16.26
N ILE A 74 3.37 10.13 16.59
CA ILE A 74 3.17 8.69 16.52
C ILE A 74 2.15 8.41 15.43
N LYS A 75 2.60 7.66 14.42
CA LYS A 75 1.79 7.19 13.28
C LYS A 75 1.45 5.71 13.51
N PRO A 76 0.37 5.38 14.25
CA PRO A 76 -0.01 3.99 14.47
C PRO A 76 -0.56 3.37 13.18
N TYR A 77 -0.16 2.14 12.90
CA TYR A 77 -0.77 1.35 11.84
C TYR A 77 -2.13 0.84 12.30
N ASP A 78 -3.22 1.40 11.78
CA ASP A 78 -4.57 1.10 12.22
C ASP A 78 -5.59 1.12 11.07
N GLU A 79 -6.81 0.67 11.35
CA GLU A 79 -7.91 0.68 10.40
C GLU A 79 -8.33 2.11 10.05
N ILE A 80 -8.50 2.38 8.75
CA ILE A 80 -8.97 3.66 8.23
C ILE A 80 -10.43 3.51 7.83
N THR A 81 -11.33 4.07 8.64
CA THR A 81 -12.78 3.93 8.45
C THR A 81 -13.39 5.03 7.58
N ASP A 82 -12.82 6.25 7.59
CA ASP A 82 -13.26 7.36 6.72
C ASP A 82 -12.43 7.43 5.44
N LEU A 83 -12.90 6.74 4.40
CA LEU A 83 -12.26 6.73 3.08
C LEU A 83 -12.31 8.09 2.37
N LYS A 84 -13.27 8.97 2.70
CA LYS A 84 -13.35 10.32 2.13
C LYS A 84 -12.30 11.23 2.74
N GLN A 85 -12.11 11.14 4.05
CA GLN A 85 -11.00 11.81 4.73
C GLN A 85 -9.67 11.29 4.19
N LEU A 86 -9.53 9.97 4.06
CA LEU A 86 -8.33 9.37 3.49
C LEU A 86 -8.01 9.92 2.10
N GLN A 87 -9.00 10.01 1.21
CA GLN A 87 -8.80 10.58 -0.11
C GLN A 87 -8.21 12.00 -0.05
N LYS A 88 -8.76 12.87 0.79
CA LYS A 88 -8.24 14.25 0.95
C LYS A 88 -6.80 14.28 1.46
N VAL A 89 -6.47 13.41 2.42
CA VAL A 89 -5.10 13.31 2.95
C VAL A 89 -4.13 12.83 1.86
N MET A 90 -4.54 11.86 1.05
CA MET A 90 -3.74 11.37 -0.08
C MET A 90 -3.54 12.44 -1.18
N GLU A 91 -4.54 13.28 -1.41
CA GLU A 91 -4.43 14.45 -2.29
C GLU A 91 -3.44 15.49 -1.75
N SER A 92 -3.48 15.78 -0.44
CA SER A 92 -2.49 16.67 0.22
C SER A 92 -1.06 16.17 0.05
N TYR A 93 -0.80 14.90 0.32
CA TYR A 93 0.52 14.31 0.10
C TYR A 93 0.98 14.44 -1.36
N LEU A 94 0.07 14.36 -2.33
CA LEU A 94 0.42 14.46 -3.75
C LEU A 94 0.80 15.89 -4.10
N GLU A 95 0.07 16.87 -3.58
CA GLU A 95 0.38 18.29 -3.72
C GLU A 95 1.74 18.62 -3.11
N GLU A 96 2.02 18.15 -1.89
CA GLU A 96 3.30 18.33 -1.22
C GLU A 96 4.47 17.70 -2.00
N TYR A 97 4.31 16.44 -2.43
CA TYR A 97 5.29 15.77 -3.28
C TYR A 97 5.57 16.59 -4.55
N ASN A 98 4.51 17.06 -5.22
CA ASN A 98 4.64 17.83 -6.46
C ASN A 98 5.28 19.20 -6.24
N ALA A 99 5.12 19.81 -5.07
CA ALA A 99 5.72 21.10 -4.73
C ALA A 99 7.25 21.03 -4.58
N ILE A 100 7.78 19.90 -4.10
CA ILE A 100 9.22 19.72 -3.87
C ILE A 100 9.93 18.89 -4.95
N SER A 101 9.18 18.11 -5.72
CA SER A 101 9.74 17.17 -6.69
C SER A 101 10.13 17.86 -8.00
N LYS A 102 11.28 17.45 -8.54
CA LYS A 102 11.72 17.83 -9.90
C LYS A 102 10.92 17.11 -11.01
N SER A 103 10.15 16.08 -10.64
CA SER A 103 9.33 15.28 -11.55
C SER A 103 7.95 15.07 -10.91
N PRO A 104 7.03 16.04 -11.08
CA PRO A 104 5.70 15.98 -10.51
C PRO A 104 4.87 14.86 -11.18
N MET A 105 3.91 14.33 -10.42
CA MET A 105 2.99 13.28 -10.83
C MET A 105 1.56 13.82 -10.92
N HIS A 106 0.89 13.57 -12.04
CA HIS A 106 -0.52 13.91 -12.25
C HIS A 106 -1.40 12.70 -11.97
N LEU A 107 -1.51 12.32 -10.69
CA LEU A 107 -2.36 11.22 -10.25
C LEU A 107 -3.75 11.75 -9.88
N VAL A 108 -4.76 10.91 -10.07
CA VAL A 108 -6.10 11.11 -9.50
C VAL A 108 -6.23 10.12 -8.34
N MET A 109 -6.55 10.62 -7.14
CA MET A 109 -6.65 9.81 -5.93
C MET A 109 -8.05 9.22 -5.77
N PHE A 110 -8.35 8.18 -6.53
CA PHE A 110 -9.56 7.37 -6.34
C PHE A 110 -9.24 6.09 -5.57
N GLN A 111 -10.27 5.41 -5.06
CA GLN A 111 -10.13 4.28 -4.14
C GLN A 111 -9.11 3.22 -4.59
N PHE A 112 -9.09 2.85 -5.87
CA PHE A 112 -8.16 1.86 -6.39
C PHE A 112 -6.70 2.32 -6.38
N ALA A 113 -6.45 3.60 -6.69
CA ALA A 113 -5.11 4.17 -6.61
C ALA A 113 -4.60 4.19 -5.15
N ILE A 114 -5.48 4.59 -4.22
CA ILE A 114 -5.22 4.60 -2.79
C ILE A 114 -4.96 3.18 -2.28
N GLU A 115 -5.75 2.20 -2.71
CA GLU A 115 -5.58 0.78 -2.37
C GLU A 115 -4.17 0.29 -2.76
N HIS A 116 -3.72 0.59 -3.98
CA HIS A 116 -2.36 0.22 -4.42
C HIS A 116 -1.25 0.91 -3.64
N ILE A 117 -1.40 2.20 -3.34
CA ILE A 117 -0.43 2.93 -2.52
C ILE A 117 -0.38 2.35 -1.11
N SER A 118 -1.53 2.03 -0.52
CA SER A 118 -1.67 1.42 0.81
C SER A 118 -0.95 0.07 0.88
N ARG A 119 -1.08 -0.77 -0.16
CA ARG A 119 -0.37 -2.05 -0.26
C ARG A 119 1.15 -1.87 -0.25
N VAL A 120 1.66 -0.91 -1.02
CA VAL A 120 3.11 -0.62 -1.05
C VAL A 120 3.58 -0.06 0.30
N SER A 121 2.84 0.89 0.87
CA SER A 121 3.13 1.47 2.18
C SER A 121 3.20 0.39 3.27
N ARG A 122 2.25 -0.54 3.30
CA ARG A 122 2.25 -1.70 4.20
C ARG A 122 3.49 -2.58 4.05
N VAL A 123 4.01 -2.78 2.82
CA VAL A 123 5.24 -3.56 2.60
C VAL A 123 6.48 -2.78 3.07
N LEU A 124 6.56 -1.46 2.84
CA LEU A 124 7.70 -0.65 3.29
C LEU A 124 7.87 -0.64 4.81
N LYS A 125 6.79 -0.83 5.55
CA LYS A 125 6.80 -0.93 7.02
C LYS A 125 7.26 -2.27 7.56
N GLN A 126 7.38 -3.29 6.71
CA GLN A 126 7.91 -4.57 7.14
C GLN A 126 9.44 -4.53 7.15
N ASP A 127 10.04 -5.10 8.19
CA ASP A 127 11.48 -5.30 8.21
C ASP A 127 11.92 -6.10 6.98
N GLN A 128 12.85 -5.54 6.20
CA GLN A 128 13.34 -6.14 4.96
C GLN A 128 12.22 -6.43 3.94
N GLY A 129 11.19 -5.57 3.90
CA GLY A 129 10.07 -5.67 2.98
C GLY A 129 10.48 -5.49 1.52
N HIS A 130 9.97 -6.37 0.66
CA HIS A 130 10.18 -6.30 -0.79
C HIS A 130 8.85 -6.48 -1.53
N ALA A 131 8.58 -5.62 -2.51
CA ALA A 131 7.38 -5.68 -3.33
C ALA A 131 7.75 -5.85 -4.81
N LEU A 132 7.21 -6.88 -5.46
CA LEU A 132 7.23 -7.02 -6.90
C LEU A 132 5.89 -6.52 -7.46
N LEU A 133 5.91 -5.40 -8.19
CA LEU A 133 4.70 -4.83 -8.79
C LEU A 133 4.54 -5.32 -10.23
N VAL A 134 3.51 -6.14 -10.47
CA VAL A 134 3.18 -6.69 -11.79
C VAL A 134 1.96 -5.98 -12.36
N GLY A 135 2.03 -5.57 -13.62
CA GLY A 135 0.92 -4.90 -14.32
C GLY A 135 1.31 -4.36 -15.68
N ILE A 136 0.31 -3.99 -16.48
CA ILE A 136 0.49 -3.42 -17.83
C ILE A 136 1.13 -2.02 -17.77
N GLY A 137 1.83 -1.61 -18.84
CA GLY A 137 2.40 -0.26 -18.92
C GLY A 137 1.36 0.83 -18.63
N GLY A 138 1.73 1.86 -17.87
CA GLY A 138 0.83 2.96 -17.52
C GLY A 138 -0.10 2.72 -16.31
N SER A 139 -0.08 1.55 -15.68
CA SER A 139 -0.93 1.24 -14.51
C SER A 139 -0.54 1.96 -13.20
N GLY A 140 0.33 2.96 -13.25
CA GLY A 140 0.71 3.76 -12.07
C GLY A 140 1.71 3.13 -11.09
N ARG A 141 2.27 1.93 -11.37
CA ARG A 141 3.18 1.21 -10.43
C ARG A 141 4.32 2.07 -9.88
N SER A 142 5.04 2.75 -10.78
CA SER A 142 6.15 3.62 -10.37
C SER A 142 5.65 4.77 -9.50
N SER A 143 4.54 5.39 -9.87
CA SER A 143 3.94 6.50 -9.14
C SER A 143 3.44 6.07 -7.76
N SER A 144 2.82 4.90 -7.64
CA SER A 144 2.40 4.33 -6.34
C SER A 144 3.58 4.07 -5.42
N CYS A 145 4.72 3.56 -5.93
CA CYS A 145 5.95 3.42 -5.14
C CYS A 145 6.51 4.75 -4.68
N LYS A 146 6.59 5.74 -5.58
CA LYS A 146 7.08 7.10 -5.24
C LYS A 146 6.24 7.73 -4.15
N MET A 147 4.91 7.61 -4.29
CA MET A 147 3.95 8.14 -3.34
C MET A 147 4.08 7.45 -1.97
N ALA A 148 4.11 6.11 -1.93
CA ALA A 148 4.24 5.36 -0.69
C ALA A 148 5.58 5.64 0.03
N ALA A 149 6.68 5.76 -0.72
CA ALA A 149 7.98 6.13 -0.17
C ALA A 149 7.97 7.55 0.41
N PHE A 150 7.38 8.50 -0.32
CA PHE A 150 7.24 9.88 0.15
C PHE A 150 6.44 9.98 1.45
N MET A 151 5.28 9.32 1.52
CA MET A 151 4.43 9.29 2.72
C MET A 151 5.12 8.67 3.93
N ALA A 152 6.06 7.74 3.70
CA ALA A 152 6.84 7.06 4.73
C ALA A 152 8.15 7.79 5.08
N ASP A 153 8.41 8.96 4.49
CA ASP A 153 9.64 9.76 4.66
C ASP A 153 10.92 9.03 4.16
N TYR A 154 10.79 8.14 3.16
CA TYR A 154 11.91 7.45 2.52
C TYR A 154 12.53 8.30 1.42
N GLU A 155 13.87 8.36 1.38
CA GLU A 155 14.61 8.96 0.27
C GLU A 155 14.67 7.96 -0.89
N LEU A 156 13.91 8.19 -1.96
CA LEU A 156 13.89 7.28 -3.10
C LEU A 156 15.24 7.23 -3.82
N PHE A 157 15.88 6.05 -3.81
CA PHE A 157 17.06 5.78 -4.63
C PHE A 157 16.68 5.06 -5.92
N GLN A 158 16.74 5.76 -7.05
CA GLN A 158 16.48 5.21 -8.38
C GLN A 158 17.74 5.29 -9.24
N ILE A 159 18.15 4.14 -9.80
CA ILE A 159 19.24 4.09 -10.77
C ILE A 159 18.74 4.61 -12.12
N GLU A 160 19.45 5.58 -12.69
CA GLU A 160 19.19 6.11 -14.02
C GLU A 160 20.09 5.41 -15.06
N ILE A 161 19.47 4.58 -15.90
CA ILE A 161 20.20 3.85 -16.94
C ILE A 161 20.48 4.78 -18.12
N THR A 162 21.77 4.95 -18.44
CA THR A 162 22.24 5.68 -19.62
C THR A 162 22.90 4.74 -20.62
N ARG A 163 23.22 5.21 -21.83
CA ARG A 163 23.88 4.39 -22.87
C ARG A 163 25.26 3.87 -22.43
N THR A 164 25.91 4.56 -21.49
CA THR A 164 27.24 4.21 -20.95
C THR A 164 27.16 3.51 -19.60
N TYR A 165 25.95 3.23 -19.09
CA TYR A 165 25.78 2.62 -17.78
C TYR A 165 26.21 1.16 -17.81
N GLY A 166 27.25 0.84 -17.04
CA GLY A 166 27.84 -0.49 -16.96
C GLY A 166 28.08 -0.95 -15.53
N LYS A 167 28.92 -1.97 -15.40
CA LYS A 167 29.21 -2.63 -14.13
C LYS A 167 29.88 -1.70 -13.10
N ASN A 168 30.67 -0.74 -13.57
CA ASN A 168 31.38 0.18 -12.68
C ASN A 168 30.43 1.21 -12.08
N GLU A 169 29.57 1.81 -12.91
CA GLU A 169 28.54 2.77 -12.50
C GLU A 169 27.57 2.12 -11.52
N TRP A 170 27.15 0.88 -11.79
CA TRP A 170 26.32 0.11 -10.86
C TRP A 170 26.99 -0.14 -9.51
N ARG A 171 28.28 -0.50 -9.49
CA ARG A 171 29.02 -0.67 -8.23
C ARG A 171 29.12 0.64 -7.46
N ASP A 172 29.28 1.75 -8.15
CA ASP A 172 29.34 3.07 -7.52
C ASP A 172 27.99 3.47 -6.93
N ASP A 173 26.89 3.21 -7.63
CA ASP A 173 25.53 3.46 -7.13
C ASP A 173 25.18 2.57 -5.92
N VAL A 174 25.53 1.29 -5.96
CA VAL A 174 25.40 0.39 -4.80
C VAL A 174 26.25 0.89 -3.62
N ARG A 175 27.47 1.38 -3.87
CA ARG A 175 28.31 1.97 -2.81
C ARG A 175 27.66 3.22 -2.20
N LYS A 176 27.06 4.09 -3.02
CA LYS A 176 26.32 5.27 -2.52
C LYS A 176 25.13 4.84 -1.67
N LEU A 177 24.36 3.85 -2.12
CA LEU A 177 23.23 3.30 -1.37
C LEU A 177 23.66 2.83 0.02
N PHE A 178 24.69 1.98 0.11
CA PHE A 178 25.20 1.49 1.39
C PHE A 178 25.74 2.59 2.31
N ARG A 179 26.36 3.64 1.75
CA ARG A 179 26.82 4.77 2.57
C ARG A 179 25.65 5.53 3.17
N LYS A 180 24.62 5.83 2.37
CA LYS A 180 23.45 6.57 2.85
C LYS A 180 22.66 5.77 3.89
N SER A 181 22.38 4.49 3.64
CA SER A 181 21.60 3.68 4.58
C SER A 181 22.42 3.23 5.79
N GLY A 182 23.68 2.84 5.59
CA GLY A 182 24.52 2.26 6.65
C GLY A 182 25.31 3.27 7.49
N ILE A 183 25.74 4.40 6.91
CA ILE A 183 26.57 5.40 7.62
C ILE A 183 25.74 6.62 8.00
N GLU A 184 24.95 7.16 7.07
CA GLU A 184 24.12 8.35 7.34
C GLU A 184 22.81 7.99 8.08
N GLY A 185 22.45 6.71 8.15
CA GLY A 185 21.23 6.25 8.84
C GLY A 185 19.94 6.69 8.16
N LYS A 186 20.00 7.03 6.87
CA LYS A 186 18.83 7.46 6.11
C LYS A 186 17.92 6.28 5.75
N LEU A 187 16.61 6.50 5.84
CA LEU A 187 15.60 5.60 5.29
C LEU A 187 15.60 5.77 3.77
N ILE A 188 15.88 4.69 3.03
CA ILE A 188 16.00 4.64 1.56
C ILE A 188 15.21 3.47 1.02
#